data_AF-A0A9R1NAH5-F1
#
_entry.id   AF-A0A9R1NAH5-F1
#
_cell.length_a   1.000
_cell.length_b   1.000
_cell.length_c   1.000
_cell.angle_alpha   90.00
_cell.angle_beta   90.00
_cell.angle_gamma   90.00
#
_symmetry.space_group_name_H-M   'P 1'
#
loop_
_entity.id
_entity.type
_entity.pdbx_description
1 polymer ?
#
loop_
_entity_poly.entity_id
_entity_poly.type
_entity_poly.pdbx_seq_one_letter_code
_entity_poly.pdbx_strand_id
1 'polypeptide(L)'
;MDASRARSSSNPTPTRRRLTVPVHGRPSPTPLPAHPGEWRSRPAVSWTVENIYEDFSGRRSALVQALTTEQDTLYDLLREEGKEPMCLYGYPDGSWELTLPEEMVPPGLPVPTRGINRRQDYVNRSDYLTLVAHHSDSWLMGVTFFLSTHLDANQRIHLFNMVNEMRTVHDEFYLSYGLPWLSTFARYNANRESSAPTQENVSNPDVDSITPAEENVPPSQDSMHVLSAQNRDSRKPAEDKQKDNEVTDFCGSCNAPYHANAFWICCDECDQWFHGKCVNVTASEAEHIKEYKCPDCIREVIGE
;
A
#
# COMPACT_ATOMS: atom_id res chain seq x y z
N MET A 1 -93.32 -15.57 -60.11
CA MET A 1 -93.20 -15.44 -58.64
C MET A 1 -91.70 -15.52 -58.35
N ASP A 2 -90.94 -14.49 -58.70
CA ASP A 2 -90.52 -13.29 -57.91
C ASP A 2 -89.07 -13.49 -57.44
N ALA A 3 -88.12 -12.56 -57.41
CA ALA A 3 -87.75 -11.41 -58.22
C ALA A 3 -86.28 -11.09 -57.84
N SER A 4 -85.48 -10.64 -58.82
CA SER A 4 -84.30 -9.77 -58.68
C SER A 4 -83.17 -10.10 -57.68
N ARG A 5 -81.95 -10.38 -58.20
CA ARG A 5 -80.74 -9.59 -57.89
C ARG A 5 -79.53 -9.96 -58.76
N ALA A 6 -78.91 -8.93 -59.33
CA ALA A 6 -77.59 -8.98 -59.94
C ALA A 6 -76.50 -9.37 -58.92
N ARG A 7 -75.56 -10.22 -59.32
CA ARG A 7 -74.27 -10.38 -58.65
C ARG A 7 -73.13 -10.35 -59.66
N SER A 8 -72.19 -9.49 -59.30
CA SER A 8 -70.91 -9.16 -59.89
C SER A 8 -69.94 -10.34 -59.89
N SER A 9 -69.24 -10.48 -61.00
CA SER A 9 -68.07 -11.33 -61.20
C SER A 9 -66.82 -10.45 -61.26
N SER A 10 -65.75 -10.80 -60.55
CA SER A 10 -64.42 -11.00 -61.16
C SER A 10 -63.31 -11.21 -60.11
N ASN A 11 -62.80 -12.44 -60.16
CA ASN A 11 -61.48 -13.01 -59.87
C ASN A 11 -60.65 -12.67 -58.60
N PRO A 12 -60.08 -13.71 -57.94
CA PRO A 12 -59.16 -13.55 -56.80
C PRO A 12 -57.70 -13.41 -57.24
N THR A 13 -56.97 -12.51 -56.57
CA THR A 13 -55.50 -12.30 -56.70
C THR A 13 -54.82 -12.70 -55.38
N PRO A 14 -53.57 -13.18 -55.40
CA PRO A 14 -53.00 -14.04 -54.37
C PRO A 14 -52.59 -13.28 -53.09
N THR A 15 -52.73 -13.97 -51.97
CA THR A 15 -52.43 -13.52 -50.61
C THR A 15 -50.95 -13.17 -50.42
N ARG A 16 -50.67 -11.87 -50.23
CA ARG A 16 -49.37 -11.36 -49.82
C ARG A 16 -49.12 -11.69 -48.35
N ARG A 17 -48.09 -12.48 -48.05
CA ARG A 17 -47.63 -12.75 -46.66
C ARG A 17 -47.33 -11.42 -45.95
N ARG A 18 -48.02 -11.17 -44.84
CA ARG A 18 -47.76 -10.04 -43.95
C ARG A 18 -46.54 -10.40 -43.09
N LEU A 19 -45.39 -9.80 -43.37
CA LEU A 19 -44.22 -9.86 -42.50
C LEU A 19 -44.58 -9.17 -41.19
N THR A 20 -44.73 -9.93 -40.11
CA THR A 20 -44.75 -9.41 -38.74
C THR A 20 -43.31 -9.06 -38.37
N VAL A 21 -43.02 -7.76 -38.29
CA VAL A 21 -41.76 -7.27 -37.71
C VAL A 21 -41.83 -7.51 -36.20
N PRO A 22 -40.89 -8.26 -35.59
CA PRO A 22 -40.78 -8.31 -34.14
C PRO A 22 -40.40 -6.92 -33.64
N VAL A 23 -41.25 -6.31 -32.81
CA VAL A 23 -40.89 -5.10 -32.07
C VAL A 23 -39.85 -5.52 -31.04
N HIS A 24 -38.56 -5.31 -31.34
CA HIS A 24 -37.54 -5.37 -30.31
C HIS A 24 -37.85 -4.25 -29.31
N GLY A 25 -38.09 -4.64 -28.06
CA GLY A 25 -38.24 -3.71 -26.95
C GLY A 25 -37.08 -2.74 -26.93
N ARG A 26 -37.41 -1.46 -26.72
CA ARG A 26 -36.43 -0.39 -26.52
C ARG A 26 -35.48 -0.83 -25.39
N PRO A 27 -34.15 -0.89 -25.58
CA PRO A 27 -33.25 -1.18 -24.49
C PRO A 27 -33.43 -0.11 -23.42
N SER A 28 -33.62 -0.55 -22.17
CA SER A 28 -33.65 0.30 -20.99
C SER A 28 -32.39 1.17 -20.98
N PRO A 29 -32.47 2.46 -20.64
CA PRO A 29 -31.31 3.36 -20.66
C PRO A 29 -30.42 3.20 -19.43
N THR A 30 -30.64 2.16 -18.61
CA THR A 30 -29.81 1.91 -17.43
C THR A 30 -28.45 1.45 -17.91
N PRO A 31 -27.37 2.24 -17.71
CA PRO A 31 -26.04 1.79 -18.04
C PRO A 31 -25.76 0.54 -17.21
N LEU A 32 -25.29 -0.52 -17.86
CA LEU A 32 -24.60 -1.58 -17.12
C LEU A 32 -23.40 -0.93 -16.41
N PRO A 33 -23.03 -1.37 -15.19
CA PRO A 33 -21.79 -0.92 -14.57
C PRO A 33 -20.65 -1.13 -15.56
N ALA A 34 -19.86 -0.09 -15.82
CA ALA A 34 -18.70 -0.15 -16.71
C ALA A 34 -17.78 -1.29 -16.24
N HIS A 35 -17.27 -2.09 -17.18
CA HIS A 35 -16.30 -3.13 -16.85
C HIS A 35 -15.01 -2.45 -16.35
N PRO A 36 -14.32 -2.98 -15.33
CA PRO A 36 -13.10 -2.36 -14.79
C PRO A 36 -11.96 -2.14 -15.81
N GLY A 37 -12.03 -2.81 -16.98
CA GLY A 37 -11.15 -2.62 -18.14
C GLY A 37 -11.49 -1.42 -19.04
N GLU A 38 -12.41 -0.53 -18.65
CA GLU A 38 -12.78 0.70 -19.39
C GLU A 38 -11.80 1.87 -19.24
N TRP A 39 -10.51 1.60 -19.00
CA TRP A 39 -9.47 2.64 -19.09
C TRP A 39 -9.43 3.33 -20.48
N ARG A 40 -9.97 2.68 -21.53
CA ARG A 40 -10.14 3.22 -22.89
C ARG A 40 -11.27 4.26 -23.04
N SER A 41 -12.21 4.31 -22.08
CA SER A 41 -13.35 5.23 -22.13
C SER A 41 -13.03 6.59 -21.51
N ARG A 42 -11.94 6.69 -20.75
CA ARG A 42 -11.48 7.97 -20.18
C ARG A 42 -10.87 8.82 -21.30
N PRO A 43 -11.30 10.09 -21.49
CA PRO A 43 -10.63 11.00 -22.43
C PRO A 43 -9.15 11.03 -22.07
N ALA A 44 -8.25 11.04 -23.08
CA ALA A 44 -6.80 10.92 -22.91
C ALA A 44 -6.33 11.65 -21.64
N VAL A 45 -6.17 10.87 -20.56
CA VAL A 45 -5.93 11.43 -19.23
C VAL A 45 -4.53 12.01 -19.32
N SER A 46 -4.40 13.33 -19.25
CA SER A 46 -3.11 13.92 -18.96
C SER A 46 -2.69 13.39 -17.60
N TRP A 47 -1.60 12.64 -17.54
CA TRP A 47 -1.04 12.12 -16.28
C TRP A 47 -0.42 13.26 -15.48
N THR A 48 -1.27 14.13 -14.93
CA THR A 48 -0.89 15.15 -13.94
C THR A 48 -0.75 14.50 -12.57
N VAL A 49 -0.15 15.23 -11.63
CA VAL A 49 -0.01 14.76 -10.24
C VAL A 49 -1.38 14.41 -9.65
N GLU A 50 -2.39 15.26 -9.88
CA GLU A 50 -3.74 15.11 -9.35
C GLU A 50 -4.43 13.87 -9.92
N ASN A 51 -4.37 13.66 -11.24
CA ASN A 51 -5.00 12.51 -11.88
C ASN A 51 -4.34 11.18 -11.44
N ILE A 52 -3.03 11.17 -11.23
CA ILE A 52 -2.33 9.97 -10.71
C ILE A 52 -2.71 9.73 -9.25
N TYR A 53 -2.82 10.78 -8.45
CA TYR A 53 -3.25 10.67 -7.05
C TYR A 53 -4.70 10.19 -6.93
N GLU A 54 -5.61 10.66 -7.80
CA GLU A 54 -6.99 10.15 -7.88
C GLU A 54 -7.03 8.66 -8.24
N ASP A 55 -6.21 8.23 -9.22
CA ASP A 55 -6.08 6.81 -9.59
C ASP A 55 -5.58 5.97 -8.39
N PHE A 56 -4.50 6.40 -7.73
CA PHE A 56 -3.99 5.78 -6.50
C PHE A 56 -5.07 5.69 -5.42
N SER A 57 -5.78 6.78 -5.16
CA SER A 57 -6.78 6.88 -4.10
C SER A 57 -7.95 5.93 -4.33
N GLY A 58 -8.44 5.85 -5.57
CA GLY A 58 -9.52 4.92 -5.95
C GLY A 58 -9.11 3.46 -5.76
N ARG A 59 -7.93 3.08 -6.29
CA ARG A 59 -7.40 1.72 -6.13
C ARG A 59 -7.12 1.36 -4.68
N ARG A 60 -6.54 2.29 -3.91
CA ARG A 60 -6.32 2.12 -2.46
C ARG A 60 -7.64 1.88 -1.74
N SER A 61 -8.66 2.69 -2.03
CA SER A 61 -9.98 2.53 -1.41
C SER A 61 -10.58 1.15 -1.69
N ALA A 62 -10.45 0.65 -2.92
CA ALA A 62 -10.90 -0.68 -3.30
C ALA A 62 -10.21 -1.80 -2.48
N LEU A 63 -8.89 -1.72 -2.33
CA LEU A 63 -8.11 -2.71 -1.59
C LEU A 63 -8.39 -2.65 -0.08
N VAL A 64 -8.55 -1.44 0.47
CA VAL A 64 -8.97 -1.25 1.87
C VAL A 64 -10.35 -1.87 2.08
N GLN A 65 -11.31 -1.62 1.18
CA GLN A 65 -12.64 -2.23 1.24
C GLN A 65 -12.58 -3.76 1.22
N ALA A 66 -11.79 -4.34 0.31
CA ALA A 66 -11.59 -5.79 0.22
C ALA A 66 -11.03 -6.40 1.51
N LEU A 67 -10.07 -5.73 2.15
CA LEU A 67 -9.36 -6.23 3.33
C LEU A 67 -10.05 -5.90 4.66
N THR A 68 -10.98 -4.95 4.67
CA THR A 68 -11.71 -4.52 5.89
C THR A 68 -13.19 -4.90 5.82
N THR A 69 -13.99 -4.14 5.07
CA THR A 69 -15.46 -4.30 5.01
C THR A 69 -15.88 -5.62 4.36
N GLU A 70 -15.17 -6.08 3.33
CA GLU A 70 -15.51 -7.27 2.54
C GLU A 70 -14.53 -8.43 2.76
N GLN A 71 -13.90 -8.42 3.94
CA GLN A 71 -12.83 -9.34 4.28
C GLN A 71 -13.24 -10.82 4.20
N ASP A 72 -14.45 -11.17 4.64
CA ASP A 72 -14.96 -12.55 4.55
C ASP A 72 -15.06 -13.01 3.10
N THR A 73 -15.63 -12.18 2.23
CA THR A 73 -15.73 -12.45 0.79
C THR A 73 -14.34 -12.67 0.17
N LEU A 74 -13.40 -11.77 0.45
CA LEU A 74 -12.02 -11.91 -0.03
C LEU A 74 -11.37 -13.20 0.48
N TYR A 75 -11.50 -13.49 1.78
CA TYR A 75 -10.88 -14.65 2.38
C TYR A 75 -11.43 -15.98 1.84
N ASP A 76 -12.74 -16.06 1.62
CA ASP A 76 -13.37 -17.24 1.01
C ASP A 76 -12.85 -17.45 -0.42
N LEU A 77 -12.78 -16.39 -1.23
CA LEU A 77 -12.23 -16.44 -2.58
C LEU A 77 -10.75 -16.88 -2.60
N LEU A 78 -9.94 -16.40 -1.65
CA LEU A 78 -8.53 -16.77 -1.53
C LEU A 78 -8.33 -18.24 -1.15
N ARG A 79 -9.32 -18.87 -0.51
CA ARG A 79 -9.28 -20.27 -0.07
C ARG A 79 -9.93 -21.25 -1.04
N GLU A 80 -10.53 -20.78 -2.11
CA GLU A 80 -11.14 -21.65 -3.12
C GLU A 80 -10.08 -22.61 -3.72
N GLU A 81 -10.30 -23.90 -3.51
CA GLU A 81 -9.42 -24.94 -4.03
C GLU A 81 -9.50 -25.07 -5.55
N GLY A 82 -8.41 -25.54 -6.16
CA GLY A 82 -8.37 -25.82 -7.60
C GLY A 82 -8.33 -24.58 -8.50
N LYS A 83 -8.20 -23.38 -7.93
CA LYS A 83 -8.04 -22.14 -8.70
C LYS A 83 -6.61 -21.96 -9.22
N GLU A 84 -6.51 -21.30 -10.35
CA GLU A 84 -5.25 -20.82 -10.91
C GLU A 84 -4.58 -19.78 -9.97
N PRO A 85 -3.28 -19.44 -10.13
CA PRO A 85 -2.65 -18.46 -9.26
C PRO A 85 -3.14 -17.04 -9.63
N MET A 86 -4.04 -16.51 -8.80
CA MET A 86 -4.76 -15.25 -9.00
C MET A 86 -4.00 -14.05 -8.42
N CYS A 87 -4.40 -12.85 -8.82
CA CYS A 87 -3.96 -11.56 -8.30
C CYS A 87 -5.17 -10.81 -7.73
N LEU A 88 -4.96 -10.04 -6.66
CA LEU A 88 -5.95 -9.07 -6.18
C LEU A 88 -5.73 -7.73 -6.88
N TYR A 89 -6.76 -7.24 -7.54
CA TYR A 89 -6.78 -5.94 -8.21
C TYR A 89 -7.68 -4.97 -7.46
N GLY A 90 -7.21 -3.73 -7.32
CA GLY A 90 -8.04 -2.57 -7.01
C GLY A 90 -8.14 -1.66 -8.24
N TYR A 91 -9.34 -1.18 -8.53
CA TYR A 91 -9.61 -0.33 -9.69
C TYR A 91 -9.87 1.12 -9.27
N PRO A 92 -9.64 2.10 -10.16
CA PRO A 92 -9.80 3.53 -9.84
C PRO A 92 -11.22 3.95 -9.51
N ASP A 93 -12.22 3.14 -9.87
CA ASP A 93 -13.63 3.36 -9.54
C ASP A 93 -14.00 2.87 -8.12
N GLY A 94 -13.04 2.32 -7.38
CA GLY A 94 -13.23 1.79 -6.04
C GLY A 94 -13.65 0.31 -6.02
N SER A 95 -13.82 -0.34 -7.17
CA SER A 95 -14.10 -1.78 -7.23
C SER A 95 -12.82 -2.61 -7.09
N TRP A 96 -12.94 -3.84 -6.61
CA TRP A 96 -11.83 -4.80 -6.50
C TRP A 96 -12.22 -6.16 -7.08
N GLU A 97 -11.22 -6.95 -7.48
CA GLU A 97 -11.44 -8.28 -8.03
C GLU A 97 -10.26 -9.21 -7.74
N LEU A 98 -10.55 -10.47 -7.40
CA LEU A 98 -9.56 -11.56 -7.40
C LEU A 98 -9.64 -12.31 -8.73
N THR A 99 -8.73 -12.01 -9.65
CA THR A 99 -8.76 -12.56 -11.01
C THR A 99 -7.38 -13.00 -11.50
N LEU A 100 -7.33 -13.71 -12.63
CA LEU A 100 -6.07 -14.03 -13.30
C LEU A 100 -5.34 -12.74 -13.69
N PRO A 101 -4.01 -12.77 -13.86
CA PRO A 101 -3.33 -11.64 -14.48
C PRO A 101 -3.98 -11.32 -15.83
N GLU A 102 -4.58 -10.14 -15.96
CA GLU A 102 -5.14 -9.71 -17.23
C GLU A 102 -3.98 -9.57 -18.24
N GLU A 103 -4.21 -9.94 -19.50
CA GLU A 103 -3.24 -9.73 -20.57
C GLU A 103 -3.17 -8.23 -20.89
N MET A 104 -2.45 -7.51 -20.01
CA MET A 104 -2.01 -6.12 -20.04
C MET A 104 -2.78 -5.16 -20.94
N VAL A 105 -3.56 -4.27 -20.32
CA VAL A 105 -4.03 -3.08 -20.98
C VAL A 105 -3.89 -1.86 -20.06
N PRO A 106 -3.11 -0.80 -20.37
CA PRO A 106 -2.03 -0.60 -21.36
C PRO A 106 -0.81 -1.53 -21.19
N PRO A 107 0.06 -1.64 -22.22
CA PRO A 107 1.32 -2.37 -22.09
C PRO A 107 2.19 -1.79 -20.98
N GLY A 108 2.64 -2.64 -20.06
CA GLY A 108 3.69 -2.29 -19.10
C GLY A 108 3.25 -1.87 -17.69
N LEU A 109 1.95 -1.70 -17.40
CA LEU A 109 1.50 -1.50 -16.02
C LEU A 109 2.01 -2.62 -15.09
N PRO A 110 2.48 -2.31 -13.87
CA PRO A 110 2.87 -3.35 -12.93
C PRO A 110 1.72 -4.29 -12.61
N VAL A 111 2.01 -5.60 -12.63
CA VAL A 111 1.05 -6.65 -12.26
C VAL A 111 1.12 -6.86 -10.75
N PRO A 112 -0.02 -6.98 -10.03
CA PRO A 112 0.00 -7.35 -8.61
C PRO A 112 0.59 -8.74 -8.39
N THR A 113 0.95 -9.05 -7.16
CA THR A 113 1.53 -10.35 -6.79
C THR A 113 0.63 -11.50 -7.24
N ARG A 114 1.19 -12.40 -8.07
CA ARG A 114 0.48 -13.56 -8.60
C ARG A 114 0.53 -14.72 -7.61
N GLY A 115 -0.58 -15.44 -7.48
CA GLY A 115 -0.68 -16.62 -6.63
C GLY A 115 -0.87 -16.28 -5.16
N ILE A 116 -1.44 -15.11 -4.85
CA ILE A 116 -1.80 -14.76 -3.46
C ILE A 116 -2.79 -15.76 -2.87
N ASN A 117 -3.58 -16.47 -3.68
CA ASN A 117 -4.50 -17.53 -3.27
C ASN A 117 -3.84 -18.91 -3.05
N ARG A 118 -2.53 -19.07 -3.30
CA ARG A 118 -1.80 -20.35 -3.18
C ARG A 118 -0.89 -20.38 -1.96
N ARG A 119 -1.40 -19.93 -0.82
CA ARG A 119 -0.64 -19.82 0.44
C ARG A 119 -1.19 -20.80 1.48
N GLN A 120 -0.83 -22.07 1.31
CA GLN A 120 -1.23 -23.16 2.21
C GLN A 120 -0.44 -23.16 3.53
N ASP A 121 0.63 -22.37 3.59
CA ASP A 121 1.52 -22.18 4.73
C ASP A 121 0.89 -21.34 5.86
N TYR A 122 -0.12 -20.53 5.56
CA TYR A 122 -0.76 -19.67 6.56
C TYR A 122 -1.92 -20.38 7.24
N VAL A 123 -1.69 -20.79 8.49
CA VAL A 123 -2.72 -21.38 9.35
C VAL A 123 -3.65 -20.30 9.89
N ASN A 124 -3.12 -19.09 10.15
CA ASN A 124 -3.85 -17.96 10.71
C ASN A 124 -4.37 -17.02 9.61
N ARG A 125 -5.66 -16.68 9.70
CA ARG A 125 -6.34 -15.74 8.81
C ARG A 125 -5.72 -14.35 8.85
N SER A 126 -5.33 -13.86 10.03
CA SER A 126 -4.74 -12.52 10.18
C SER A 126 -3.42 -12.42 9.42
N ASP A 127 -2.53 -13.39 9.60
CA ASP A 127 -1.20 -13.37 8.96
C ASP A 127 -1.31 -13.49 7.43
N TYR A 128 -2.27 -14.27 6.95
CA TYR A 128 -2.56 -14.39 5.53
C TYR A 128 -3.03 -13.04 4.94
N LEU A 129 -4.00 -12.39 5.58
CA LEU A 129 -4.51 -11.12 5.09
C LEU A 129 -3.51 -9.96 5.28
N THR A 130 -2.66 -10.00 6.31
CA THR A 130 -1.50 -9.11 6.47
C THR A 130 -0.55 -9.20 5.28
N LEU A 131 -0.23 -10.41 4.82
CA LEU A 131 0.58 -10.62 3.62
C LEU A 131 -0.08 -9.99 2.38
N VAL A 132 -1.39 -10.19 2.21
CA VAL A 132 -2.15 -9.61 1.08
C VAL A 132 -2.11 -8.08 1.13
N ALA A 133 -2.22 -7.49 2.32
CA ALA A 133 -2.12 -6.03 2.49
C ALA A 133 -0.73 -5.50 2.09
N HIS A 134 0.36 -6.12 2.55
CA HIS A 134 1.72 -5.72 2.15
C HIS A 134 1.96 -5.78 0.64
N HIS A 135 1.46 -6.84 -0.02
CA HIS A 135 1.55 -6.95 -1.47
C HIS A 135 0.70 -5.91 -2.20
N SER A 136 -0.45 -5.53 -1.62
CA SER A 136 -1.32 -4.48 -2.13
C SER A 136 -0.63 -3.11 -2.08
N ASP A 137 -0.01 -2.75 -0.96
CA ASP A 137 0.75 -1.50 -0.81
C ASP A 137 1.92 -1.42 -1.79
N SER A 138 2.68 -2.51 -1.94
CA SER A 138 3.79 -2.58 -2.89
C SER A 138 3.32 -2.38 -4.34
N TRP A 139 2.19 -2.99 -4.69
CA TRP A 139 1.62 -2.88 -6.03
C TRP A 139 1.10 -1.46 -6.32
N LEU A 140 0.39 -0.83 -5.38
CA LEU A 140 -0.07 0.55 -5.50
C LEU A 140 1.09 1.50 -5.80
N MET A 141 2.18 1.41 -5.03
CA MET A 141 3.38 2.22 -5.26
C MET A 141 3.99 1.98 -6.65
N GLY A 142 4.03 0.71 -7.09
CA GLY A 142 4.46 0.37 -8.44
C GLY A 142 3.62 1.06 -9.52
N VAL A 143 2.30 0.96 -9.42
CA VAL A 143 1.36 1.58 -10.37
C VAL A 143 1.50 3.10 -10.38
N THR A 144 1.49 3.74 -9.21
CA THR A 144 1.63 5.19 -9.07
C THR A 144 2.89 5.71 -9.75
N PHE A 145 4.04 5.09 -9.51
CA PHE A 145 5.30 5.56 -10.09
C PHE A 145 5.48 5.16 -11.56
N PHE A 146 4.83 4.09 -12.02
CA PHE A 146 4.74 3.78 -13.45
C PHE A 146 4.00 4.88 -14.23
N LEU A 147 2.90 5.40 -13.67
CA LEU A 147 2.14 6.50 -14.28
C LEU A 147 2.89 7.84 -14.19
N SER A 148 3.84 7.96 -13.26
CA SER A 148 4.63 9.18 -13.05
C SER A 148 5.75 9.44 -14.07
N THR A 149 5.90 8.59 -15.10
CA THR A 149 7.04 8.62 -16.03
C THR A 149 7.24 9.94 -16.78
N HIS A 150 6.18 10.71 -16.99
CA HIS A 150 6.23 12.01 -17.65
C HIS A 150 6.31 13.21 -16.68
N LEU A 151 6.25 12.96 -15.37
CA LEU A 151 6.39 14.00 -14.35
C LEU A 151 7.86 14.38 -14.17
N ASP A 152 8.12 15.65 -13.87
CA ASP A 152 9.44 16.12 -13.42
C ASP A 152 9.74 15.71 -11.97
N ALA A 153 10.93 16.05 -11.48
CA ALA A 153 11.36 15.68 -10.12
C ALA A 153 10.49 16.31 -9.02
N ASN A 154 10.09 17.58 -9.17
CA ASN A 154 9.27 18.28 -8.18
C ASN A 154 7.85 17.72 -8.15
N GLN A 155 7.30 17.41 -9.32
CA GLN A 155 5.99 16.78 -9.45
C GLN A 155 5.97 15.38 -8.82
N ARG A 156 7.02 14.57 -9.00
CA ARG A 156 7.13 13.27 -8.33
C ARG A 156 7.26 13.37 -6.82
N ILE A 157 8.01 14.36 -6.31
CA ILE A 157 8.09 14.65 -4.87
C ILE A 157 6.71 15.05 -4.33
N HIS A 158 6.01 15.93 -5.04
CA HIS A 158 4.66 16.35 -4.66
C HIS A 158 3.69 15.17 -4.60
N LEU A 159 3.67 14.34 -5.64
CA LEU A 159 2.86 13.11 -5.70
C LEU A 159 3.18 12.16 -4.54
N PHE A 160 4.47 11.93 -4.26
CA PHE A 160 4.90 11.04 -3.17
C PHE A 160 4.43 11.55 -1.80
N ASN A 161 4.48 12.87 -1.57
CA ASN A 161 3.99 13.46 -0.33
C ASN A 161 2.48 13.21 -0.17
N MET A 162 1.68 13.46 -1.21
CA MET A 162 0.23 13.21 -1.18
C MET A 162 -0.08 11.73 -0.91
N VAL A 163 0.64 10.81 -1.56
CA VAL A 163 0.49 9.36 -1.36
C VAL A 163 0.82 8.95 0.07
N ASN A 164 1.89 9.51 0.66
CA ASN A 164 2.33 9.18 2.02
C ASN A 164 1.51 9.82 3.14
N GLU A 165 0.71 10.84 2.84
CA GLU A 165 -0.26 11.39 3.79
C GLU A 165 -1.40 10.39 4.07
N MET A 166 -1.65 9.47 3.14
CA MET A 166 -2.62 8.40 3.31
C MET A 166 -2.01 7.24 4.10
N ARG A 167 -2.77 6.69 5.06
CA ARG A 167 -2.41 5.43 5.72
C ARG A 167 -2.23 4.31 4.69
N THR A 168 -1.34 3.37 4.94
CA THR A 168 -1.20 2.20 4.06
C THR A 168 -2.45 1.33 4.11
N VAL A 169 -2.64 0.45 3.12
CA VAL A 169 -3.69 -0.57 3.14
C VAL A 169 -3.47 -1.50 4.34
N HIS A 170 -2.22 -1.84 4.63
CA HIS A 170 -1.82 -2.57 5.83
C HIS A 170 -2.28 -1.86 7.12
N ASP A 171 -2.04 -0.56 7.26
CA ASP A 171 -2.45 0.20 8.44
C ASP A 171 -3.98 0.16 8.64
N GLU A 172 -4.76 0.38 7.57
CA GLU A 172 -6.23 0.32 7.65
C GLU A 172 -6.73 -1.08 8.01
N PHE A 173 -6.12 -2.12 7.43
CA PHE A 173 -6.40 -3.51 7.76
C PHE A 173 -6.17 -3.76 9.26
N TYR A 174 -5.01 -3.40 9.80
CA TYR A 174 -4.71 -3.59 11.22
C TYR A 174 -5.65 -2.82 12.15
N LEU A 175 -5.99 -1.58 11.81
CA LEU A 175 -6.92 -0.76 12.59
C LEU A 175 -8.32 -1.39 12.64
N SER A 176 -8.75 -2.09 11.59
CA SER A 176 -10.05 -2.77 11.55
C SER A 176 -10.20 -3.90 12.57
N TYR A 177 -9.09 -4.51 13.04
CA TYR A 177 -9.11 -5.56 14.07
C TYR A 177 -9.24 -5.03 15.50
N GLY A 178 -9.27 -3.71 15.71
CA GLY A 178 -9.56 -3.12 17.02
C GLY A 178 -8.47 -3.37 18.08
N LEU A 179 -7.23 -3.66 17.69
CA LEU A 179 -6.11 -3.78 18.63
C LEU A 179 -5.74 -2.40 19.20
N PRO A 180 -5.98 -2.11 20.50
CA PRO A 180 -5.93 -0.75 21.05
C PRO A 180 -4.54 -0.10 21.08
N TRP A 181 -3.46 -0.88 21.02
CA TRP A 181 -2.10 -0.38 21.25
C TRP A 181 -1.53 0.45 20.07
N LEU A 182 -2.16 0.42 18.89
CA LEU A 182 -1.84 1.27 17.74
C LEU A 182 -2.62 2.61 17.70
N SER A 183 -3.60 2.83 18.59
CA SER A 183 -4.23 4.16 18.75
C SER A 183 -3.21 5.24 19.14
N THR A 184 -2.09 4.83 19.74
CA THR A 184 -0.92 5.67 20.04
C THR A 184 -0.15 6.07 18.76
N PHE A 185 -0.03 5.18 17.77
CA PHE A 185 0.67 5.44 16.50
C PHE A 185 -0.16 6.38 15.59
N ALA A 186 -1.49 6.19 15.54
CA ALA A 186 -2.40 7.11 14.86
C ALA A 186 -2.42 8.52 15.48
N ARG A 187 -2.35 8.65 16.82
CA ARG A 187 -2.20 9.94 17.52
C ARG A 187 -0.84 10.60 17.27
N TYR A 188 0.23 9.83 17.11
CA TYR A 188 1.56 10.35 16.80
C TYR A 188 1.59 11.06 15.43
N ASN A 189 0.92 10.50 14.42
CA ASN A 189 0.79 11.12 13.09
C ASN A 189 -0.17 12.33 13.10
N ALA A 190 -1.28 12.28 13.84
CA ALA A 190 -2.20 13.43 13.98
C ALA A 190 -1.53 14.65 14.66
N ASN A 191 -0.56 14.44 15.55
CA ASN A 191 0.19 15.53 16.19
C ASN A 191 1.19 16.24 15.24
N ARG A 192 1.55 15.66 14.09
CA ARG A 192 2.40 16.33 13.09
C ARG A 192 1.65 17.46 12.37
N GLU A 193 0.35 17.32 12.11
CA GLU A 193 -0.47 18.36 11.50
C GLU A 193 -0.63 19.59 12.41
N SER A 194 -0.62 19.38 13.73
CA SER A 194 -0.69 20.46 14.72
C SER A 194 0.63 21.23 14.90
N SER A 195 1.73 20.79 14.28
CA SER A 195 3.09 21.30 14.52
C SER A 195 3.67 22.06 13.32
N ALA A 196 2.87 22.38 12.30
CA ALA A 196 3.31 23.25 11.22
C ALA A 196 3.60 24.67 11.78
N PRO A 197 4.81 25.23 11.58
CA PRO A 197 5.14 26.53 12.15
C PRO A 197 4.39 27.63 11.39
N THR A 198 3.56 28.38 12.11
CA THR A 198 2.98 29.65 11.66
C THR A 198 4.11 30.63 11.36
N GLN A 199 4.18 31.14 10.12
CA GLN A 199 5.09 32.25 9.80
C GLN A 199 4.59 33.51 10.53
N GLU A 200 5.21 33.85 11.66
CA GLU A 200 5.10 35.18 12.22
C GLU A 200 6.07 36.13 11.52
N ASN A 201 5.46 37.17 10.95
CA ASN A 201 6.08 38.24 10.21
C ASN A 201 6.66 39.24 11.23
N VAL A 202 7.99 39.36 11.32
CA VAL A 202 8.61 40.42 12.12
C VAL A 202 9.65 41.16 11.28
N SER A 203 9.40 42.45 11.11
CA SER A 203 10.19 43.41 10.35
C SER A 203 11.57 43.68 10.96
N ASN A 204 12.53 43.94 10.06
CA ASN A 204 13.96 44.25 10.18
C ASN A 204 14.34 45.36 11.22
N PRO A 205 15.64 45.48 11.62
CA PRO A 205 16.55 46.30 10.81
C PRO A 205 18.03 45.83 10.70
N ASP A 206 18.70 46.44 9.73
CA ASP A 206 20.06 46.26 9.21
C ASP A 206 21.20 46.18 10.23
N VAL A 207 22.18 45.30 9.98
CA VAL A 207 23.62 45.65 10.07
C VAL A 207 24.43 44.83 9.07
N ASP A 208 25.10 45.54 8.17
CA ASP A 208 26.08 45.05 7.20
C ASP A 208 27.33 44.41 7.85
N SER A 209 27.94 43.52 7.06
CA SER A 209 29.36 43.08 7.10
C SER A 209 29.66 41.82 7.93
N ILE A 210 29.77 40.67 7.24
CA ILE A 210 31.00 39.87 7.07
C ILE A 210 30.77 38.84 5.94
N THR A 211 31.75 38.73 5.06
CA THR A 211 31.85 37.93 3.82
C THR A 211 31.86 36.39 4.03
N PRO A 212 31.64 35.59 2.96
CA PRO A 212 31.14 34.21 3.05
C PRO A 212 32.25 33.18 3.29
N ALA A 213 31.98 32.19 4.14
CA ALA A 213 32.79 30.98 4.30
C ALA A 213 32.12 29.79 3.60
N GLU A 214 32.99 28.94 3.07
CA GLU A 214 32.80 28.03 1.94
C GLU A 214 31.86 26.84 2.18
N GLU A 215 31.17 26.50 1.09
CA GLU A 215 30.41 25.29 0.81
C GLU A 215 31.32 24.04 0.84
N ASN A 216 31.02 23.08 1.72
CA ASN A 216 31.66 21.75 1.70
C ASN A 216 30.63 20.67 1.38
N VAL A 217 30.67 20.26 0.11
CA VAL A 217 30.05 19.04 -0.44
C VAL A 217 30.84 17.80 0.04
N PRO A 218 30.21 16.69 0.49
CA PRO A 218 30.92 15.44 0.69
C PRO A 218 31.01 14.61 -0.62
N PRO A 219 32.16 13.97 -0.92
CA PRO A 219 32.35 13.19 -2.14
C PRO A 219 31.92 11.72 -1.99
N SER A 220 31.72 11.10 -3.15
CA SER A 220 31.34 9.71 -3.40
C SER A 220 32.39 8.64 -3.03
N GLN A 221 31.87 7.47 -2.64
CA GLN A 221 32.37 6.07 -2.73
C GLN A 221 33.82 5.81 -3.19
N ASP A 222 34.64 5.15 -2.35
CA ASP A 222 35.21 3.80 -2.59
C ASP A 222 36.27 3.37 -1.54
N SER A 223 36.26 2.07 -1.18
CA SER A 223 37.31 1.25 -0.48
C SER A 223 37.41 1.40 1.07
N MET A 224 37.50 0.39 1.94
CA MET A 224 38.00 -1.00 1.86
C MET A 224 37.57 -1.86 3.09
N HIS A 225 37.22 -3.13 2.83
CA HIS A 225 37.67 -4.38 3.49
C HIS A 225 37.61 -4.63 5.02
N VAL A 226 36.66 -5.51 5.39
CA VAL A 226 36.71 -6.76 6.20
C VAL A 226 38.02 -7.15 6.92
N LEU A 227 37.92 -7.43 8.23
CA LEU A 227 38.73 -8.43 8.94
C LEU A 227 37.84 -9.52 9.55
N SER A 228 37.88 -10.71 8.95
CA SER A 228 37.37 -11.98 9.48
C SER A 228 38.55 -12.84 9.95
N ALA A 229 38.46 -13.45 11.14
CA ALA A 229 39.46 -14.42 11.62
C ALA A 229 38.90 -15.87 11.64
N GLN A 230 39.29 -16.59 10.59
CA GLN A 230 39.73 -18.01 10.47
C GLN A 230 38.83 -19.20 10.88
N ASN A 231 38.54 -20.01 9.84
CA ASN A 231 37.92 -21.33 9.82
C ASN A 231 39.00 -22.45 9.90
N ARG A 232 38.70 -23.57 10.60
CA ARG A 232 39.28 -24.89 10.29
C ARG A 232 38.20 -25.97 10.23
N ASP A 233 38.31 -26.71 9.15
CA ASP A 233 37.40 -27.67 8.50
C ASP A 233 37.33 -29.05 9.21
N SER A 234 36.14 -29.67 9.25
CA SER A 234 35.93 -31.13 9.13
C SER A 234 34.43 -31.50 9.07
N ARG A 235 34.07 -32.24 8.02
CA ARG A 235 32.72 -32.66 7.60
C ARG A 235 32.04 -33.67 8.54
N LYS A 236 30.72 -33.51 8.79
CA LYS A 236 29.63 -34.46 8.45
C LYS A 236 28.24 -33.87 8.80
N PRO A 237 27.19 -34.18 8.02
CA PRO A 237 25.84 -33.62 8.20
C PRO A 237 25.04 -34.43 9.22
N ALA A 238 24.29 -33.75 10.08
CA ALA A 238 23.26 -34.34 10.92
C ALA A 238 22.08 -33.37 11.10
N GLU A 239 20.92 -33.97 11.17
CA GLU A 239 19.57 -33.42 11.12
C GLU A 239 19.20 -32.54 12.34
N ASP A 240 18.17 -31.73 12.12
CA ASP A 240 17.13 -31.34 13.10
C ASP A 240 17.53 -30.37 14.23
N LYS A 241 16.97 -29.14 14.18
CA LYS A 241 15.87 -28.73 15.07
C LYS A 241 15.54 -27.25 14.92
N GLN A 242 14.28 -27.05 14.58
CA GLN A 242 13.51 -25.84 14.74
C GLN A 242 13.70 -25.19 16.12
N LYS A 243 13.97 -23.88 16.14
CA LYS A 243 13.62 -23.00 17.26
C LYS A 243 13.19 -21.64 16.71
N ASP A 244 11.87 -21.56 16.61
CA ASP A 244 11.08 -20.36 16.56
C ASP A 244 11.46 -19.51 17.76
N ASN A 245 12.12 -18.39 17.53
CA ASN A 245 12.16 -17.26 18.45
C ASN A 245 12.06 -16.03 17.57
N GLU A 246 10.84 -15.58 17.38
CA GLU A 246 10.47 -14.27 16.85
C GLU A 246 11.00 -13.21 17.83
N VAL A 247 12.29 -12.91 17.74
CA VAL A 247 12.91 -11.79 18.47
C VAL A 247 12.43 -10.53 17.78
N THR A 248 11.41 -9.93 18.34
CA THR A 248 10.94 -8.60 17.99
C THR A 248 11.73 -7.62 18.83
N ASP A 249 12.76 -7.00 18.23
CA ASP A 249 13.60 -6.01 18.89
C ASP A 249 12.78 -4.74 19.17
N PHE A 250 12.29 -4.59 20.40
CA PHE A 250 11.53 -3.42 20.86
C PHE A 250 12.38 -2.51 21.76
N CYS A 251 12.14 -1.21 21.69
CA CYS A 251 12.75 -0.25 22.61
C CYS A 251 12.20 -0.44 24.04
N GLY A 252 13.05 -0.74 25.02
CA GLY A 252 12.64 -0.98 26.41
C GLY A 252 11.97 0.20 27.12
N SER A 253 12.04 1.42 26.56
CA SER A 253 11.39 2.62 27.13
C SER A 253 10.06 2.97 26.46
N CYS A 254 10.00 2.93 25.12
CA CYS A 254 8.81 3.35 24.37
C CYS A 254 8.05 2.19 23.71
N ASN A 255 8.58 0.98 23.82
CA ASN A 255 8.04 -0.27 23.28
C ASN A 255 7.75 -0.24 21.76
N ALA A 256 8.40 0.67 21.03
CA ALA A 256 8.32 0.77 19.58
C ALA A 256 9.30 -0.20 18.91
N PRO A 257 8.94 -0.79 17.75
CA PRO A 257 9.77 -1.76 17.06
C PRO A 257 11.03 -1.14 16.45
N TYR A 258 12.00 -1.99 16.14
CA TYR A 258 13.22 -1.59 15.45
C TYR A 258 12.95 -0.85 14.14
N HIS A 259 13.65 0.28 13.96
CA HIS A 259 13.69 1.04 12.71
C HIS A 259 15.13 1.47 12.42
N ALA A 260 15.62 1.17 11.22
CA ALA A 260 17.03 1.35 10.82
C ALA A 260 17.53 2.80 10.80
N ASN A 261 16.63 3.77 10.69
CA ASN A 261 16.98 5.20 10.64
C ASN A 261 17.02 5.88 12.02
N ALA A 262 16.76 5.14 13.10
CA ALA A 262 16.85 5.66 14.46
C ALA A 262 18.19 5.25 15.10
N PHE A 263 18.72 6.09 15.99
CA PHE A 263 19.87 5.76 16.81
C PHE A 263 19.44 4.91 18.02
N TRP A 264 20.13 3.79 18.25
CA TRP A 264 19.85 2.83 19.32
C TRP A 264 21.09 2.57 20.18
N ILE A 265 20.86 2.26 21.46
CA ILE A 265 21.88 1.89 22.45
C ILE A 265 21.37 0.70 23.29
N CYS A 266 22.25 -0.25 23.60
CA CYS A 266 21.94 -1.42 24.43
C CYS A 266 22.38 -1.18 25.87
N CYS A 267 21.54 -1.51 26.85
CA CYS A 267 21.90 -1.49 28.27
C CYS A 267 22.80 -2.69 28.61
N ASP A 268 23.95 -2.45 29.23
CA ASP A 268 24.91 -3.49 29.63
C ASP A 268 24.45 -4.32 30.85
N GLU A 269 23.39 -3.91 31.54
CA GLU A 269 22.87 -4.60 32.73
C GLU A 269 21.68 -5.53 32.42
N CYS A 270 20.77 -5.11 31.52
CA CYS A 270 19.54 -5.86 31.23
C CYS A 270 19.42 -6.34 29.78
N ASP A 271 20.45 -6.08 28.95
CA ASP A 271 20.52 -6.43 27.52
C ASP A 271 19.33 -5.92 26.69
N GLN A 272 18.60 -4.91 27.20
CA GLN A 272 17.50 -4.27 26.48
C GLN A 272 18.01 -3.15 25.59
N TRP A 273 17.40 -3.03 24.41
CA TRP A 273 17.71 -2.00 23.43
C TRP A 273 16.82 -0.77 23.63
N PHE A 274 17.37 0.41 23.42
CA PHE A 274 16.66 1.67 23.58
C PHE A 274 16.96 2.62 22.42
N HIS A 275 15.96 3.38 21.98
CA HIS A 275 16.24 4.56 21.18
C HIS A 275 17.03 5.58 22.02
N GLY A 276 18.09 6.16 21.47
CA GLY A 276 18.87 7.17 22.21
C GLY A 276 18.01 8.33 22.71
N LYS A 277 17.05 8.80 21.90
CA LYS A 277 16.07 9.84 22.33
C LYS A 277 15.21 9.43 23.53
N CYS A 278 14.89 8.14 23.69
CA CYS A 278 14.05 7.65 24.77
C CYS A 278 14.79 7.58 26.11
N VAL A 279 16.11 7.52 26.05
CA VAL A 279 16.98 7.49 27.22
C VAL A 279 17.90 8.72 27.31
N ASN A 280 17.61 9.75 26.52
CA ASN A 280 18.32 11.01 26.46
C ASN A 280 19.83 10.88 26.20
N VAL A 281 20.20 10.00 25.26
CA VAL A 281 21.57 9.80 24.76
C VAL A 281 21.60 10.08 23.26
N THR A 282 22.51 10.95 22.84
CA THR A 282 22.78 11.22 21.42
C THR A 282 23.85 10.27 20.86
N ALA A 283 23.89 10.11 19.53
CA ALA A 283 24.89 9.26 18.88
C ALA A 283 26.33 9.70 19.22
N SER A 284 26.59 11.02 19.24
CA SER A 284 27.90 11.59 19.61
C SER A 284 28.28 11.34 21.08
N GLU A 285 27.30 11.34 21.98
CA GLU A 285 27.55 10.99 23.38
C GLU A 285 27.90 9.50 23.52
N ALA A 286 27.17 8.64 22.81
CA ALA A 286 27.36 7.19 22.87
C ALA A 286 28.73 6.71 22.37
N GLU A 287 29.37 7.42 21.44
CA GLU A 287 30.75 7.14 21.02
C GLU A 287 31.75 7.14 22.19
N HIS A 288 31.43 7.86 23.26
CA HIS A 288 32.28 8.05 24.43
C HIS A 288 31.79 7.25 25.66
N ILE A 289 30.67 6.54 25.55
CA ILE A 289 30.12 5.70 26.64
C ILE A 289 30.76 4.32 26.55
N LYS A 290 31.50 3.93 27.59
CA LYS A 290 32.10 2.57 27.69
C LYS A 290 31.13 1.52 28.22
N GLU A 291 30.30 1.92 29.18
CA GLU A 291 29.26 1.09 29.78
C GLU A 291 28.02 1.99 29.96
N TYR A 292 26.91 1.60 29.35
CA TYR A 292 25.62 2.27 29.41
C TYR A 292 24.65 1.49 30.32
N LYS A 293 24.10 2.18 31.32
CA LYS A 293 23.02 1.66 32.17
C LYS A 293 21.73 2.42 31.90
N CYS A 294 20.64 1.70 31.65
CA CYS A 294 19.33 2.33 31.42
C CYS A 294 18.76 2.95 32.70
N PRO A 295 17.79 3.88 32.60
CA PRO A 295 17.17 4.52 33.76
C PRO A 295 16.56 3.52 34.77
N ASP A 296 16.09 2.38 34.30
CA ASP A 296 15.52 1.33 35.18
C ASP A 296 16.61 0.67 36.01
N CYS A 297 17.70 0.22 35.38
CA CYS A 297 18.84 -0.37 36.08
C CYS A 297 19.55 0.64 36.99
N ILE A 298 19.56 1.94 36.65
CA ILE A 298 20.07 2.99 37.55
C ILE A 298 19.18 3.11 38.80
N ARG A 299 17.86 3.05 38.65
CA ARG A 299 16.92 3.13 39.78
C ARG A 299 17.00 1.91 40.69
N GLU A 300 17.16 0.71 40.14
CA GLU A 300 17.31 -0.53 40.92
C GLU A 300 18.56 -0.53 41.81
N VAL A 301 19.63 0.18 41.42
CA VAL A 301 20.87 0.31 42.22
C VAL A 301 20.72 1.31 43.37
N ILE A 302 19.80 2.28 43.25
CA ILE A 302 19.64 3.37 44.23
C ILE A 302 18.58 3.06 45.30
N GLY A 303 17.71 2.06 45.07
CA GLY A 303 16.78 1.56 46.09
C GLY A 303 15.69 2.57 46.46
N GLU A 304 15.04 3.17 45.47
CA GLU A 304 13.77 3.90 45.61
C GLU A 304 12.61 3.16 44.96
#